data_AF-A0A6B3CIB1-F1
#
_entry.id   AF-A0A6B3CIB1-F1
#
_cell.length_a   1.000
_cell.length_b   1.000
_cell.length_c   1.000
_cell.angle_alpha   90.00
_cell.angle_beta   90.00
_cell.angle_gamma   90.00
#
_symmetry.space_group_name_H-M   'P 1'
#
loop_
_entity.id
_entity.type
_entity.pdbx_description
1 polymer ?
#
loop_
_entity_poly.entity_id
_entity_poly.type
_entity_poly.pdbx_seq_one_letter_code
_entity_poly.pdbx_strand_id
1 'polypeptide(L)' 'FFGSWADAVIMRAVEVTMSVPPLLLSLTLVTALGVGTGQIAVAIGATSVAAFTRVMRAEVLRVRAAPYVEAAIL' A
#
# COMPACT_ATOMS: atom_id res chain seq x y z
N PHE A 1 0.06 -11.47 16.92
CA PHE A 1 0.36 -11.13 15.50
C PHE A 1 1.14 -9.82 15.34
N PHE A 2 2.12 -9.56 16.20
CA PHE A 2 3.18 -8.58 15.96
C PHE A 2 4.42 -9.40 15.58
N GLY A 3 4.96 -9.23 14.38
CA GLY A 3 6.23 -9.87 14.00
C GLY A 3 6.21 -10.85 12.83
N SER A 4 5.25 -10.78 11.89
CA SER A 4 5.54 -11.39 10.59
C SER A 4 6.56 -10.49 9.89
N TRP A 5 7.76 -11.03 9.64
CA TRP A 5 8.80 -10.37 8.83
C TRP A 5 8.24 -9.83 7.50
N ALA A 6 7.23 -10.52 6.94
CA ALA A 6 6.48 -10.10 5.77
C ALA A 6 5.79 -8.72 5.94
N ASP A 7 5.14 -8.44 7.09
CA ASP A 7 4.54 -7.11 7.33
C ASP A 7 5.61 -6.02 7.32
N ALA A 8 6.76 -6.27 7.95
CA ALA A 8 7.87 -5.32 7.96
C ALA A 8 8.41 -5.05 6.56
N VAL A 9 8.62 -6.09 5.74
CA VAL A 9 9.10 -5.94 4.36
C VAL A 9 8.09 -5.20 3.48
N ILE A 10 6.81 -5.56 3.56
CA ILE A 10 5.75 -4.87 2.81
C ILE A 10 5.67 -3.40 3.22
N MET A 11 5.71 -3.12 4.52
CA MET A 11 5.65 -1.75 5.01
C MET A 11 6.85 -0.92 4.60
N ARG A 12 8.05 -1.50 4.54
CA ARG A 12 9.23 -0.82 3.98
C ARG A 12 9.02 -0.43 2.52
N ALA A 13 8.47 -1.32 1.69
CA ALA A 13 8.19 -1.00 0.29
C ALA A 13 7.15 0.13 0.14
N VAL A 14 6.11 0.12 0.98
CA VAL A 14 5.08 1.18 1.01
C VAL A 14 5.68 2.52 1.45
N GLU A 15 6.52 2.53 2.48
CA GLU A 15 7.23 3.72 2.96
C GLU A 15 8.14 4.32 1.87
N VAL A 16 8.89 3.49 1.14
CA VAL A 16 9.73 3.91 0.01
C VAL A 16 8.87 4.52 -1.10
N THR A 17 7.74 3.89 -1.44
CA THR A 17 6.83 4.40 -2.48
C THR A 17 6.20 5.74 -2.08
N MET A 18 5.83 5.91 -0.80
CA MET A 18 5.27 7.16 -0.27
C MET A 18 6.30 8.30 -0.14
N SER A 19 7.60 7.98 -0.11
CA SER A 19 8.66 9.01 -0.05
C SER A 19 8.76 9.83 -1.35
N VAL A 20 8.28 9.27 -2.46
CA VAL A 20 8.27 9.91 -3.76
C VAL A 20 6.86 10.42 -4.07
N PRO A 21 6.70 11.66 -4.58
CA PRO A 21 5.41 12.16 -5.05
C PRO A 21 4.76 11.21 -6.07
N PRO A 22 3.48 10.81 -5.90
CA PRO A 22 2.83 9.80 -6.75
C PRO A 22 2.82 10.15 -8.24
N LEU A 23 2.73 11.44 -8.57
CA LEU A 23 2.78 11.92 -9.96
C LEU A 23 4.13 11.64 -10.61
N LEU A 24 5.22 11.91 -9.88
CA LEU A 24 6.58 11.66 -10.37
C LEU A 24 6.83 10.17 -10.53
N LEU A 25 6.46 9.35 -9.54
CA LEU A 25 6.64 7.90 -9.59
C LEU A 25 5.82 7.29 -10.74
N SER A 26 4.58 7.76 -10.95
CA SER A 26 3.74 7.31 -12.06
C SER A 26 4.35 7.69 -13.40
N LEU A 27 4.83 8.92 -13.56
CA LEU A 27 5.49 9.37 -14.79
C LEU A 27 6.73 8.53 -15.08
N THR A 28 7.59 8.30 -14.09
CA THR A 28 8.79 7.46 -14.23
C THR A 28 8.44 6.02 -14.62
N LEU A 29 7.38 5.44 -14.06
CA LEU A 29 6.92 4.11 -14.44
C LEU A 29 6.39 4.08 -15.88
N VAL A 30 5.56 5.05 -16.28
CA VAL A 30 5.05 5.14 -17.66
C VAL A 30 6.20 5.28 -18.66
N THR A 31 7.17 6.15 -18.38
CA THR A 31 8.31 6.34 -19.29
C THR A 31 9.20 5.10 -19.36
N ALA A 32 9.36 4.35 -18.27
CA ALA A 32 10.11 3.10 -18.24
C ALA A 32 9.39 1.93 -18.94
N LEU A 33 8.06 1.85 -18.81
CA LEU A 33 7.23 0.78 -19.39
C LEU A 33 6.87 1.03 -20.87
N GLY A 34 7.00 2.26 -21.36
CA GLY A 34 6.66 2.67 -22.71
C GLY A 34 5.26 3.28 -22.84
N VAL A 35 4.90 3.67 -24.07
CA VAL A 35 3.65 4.41 -24.34
C VAL A 35 2.47 3.46 -24.55
N GLY A 36 1.36 3.77 -23.90
CA GLY A 36 0.07 3.09 -24.10
C GLY A 36 -0.85 3.18 -22.89
N THR A 37 -2.16 3.05 -23.14
CA THR A 37 -3.19 3.18 -22.10
C THR A 37 -3.05 2.12 -21.00
N GLY A 38 -2.61 0.91 -21.36
CA GLY A 38 -2.37 -0.17 -20.40
C GLY A 38 -1.20 0.13 -19.46
N GLN A 39 -0.10 0.67 -20.00
CA GLN A 39 1.09 1.06 -19.24
C GLN A 39 0.76 2.18 -18.25
N ILE A 40 -0.05 3.16 -18.69
CA ILE A 40 -0.55 4.23 -17.83
C ILE A 40 -1.42 3.66 -16.70
N ALA A 41 -2.36 2.77 -17.01
CA ALA A 41 -3.22 2.14 -16.02
C ALA A 41 -2.41 1.34 -14.98
N VAL A 42 -1.40 0.58 -15.42
CA VAL A 42 -0.51 -0.19 -14.55
C VAL A 42 0.33 0.73 -13.67
N ALA A 43 0.91 1.78 -14.22
CA ALA A 43 1.75 2.73 -13.48
C ALA A 43 0.97 3.43 -12.36
N ILE A 44 -0.23 3.95 -12.69
CA ILE A 44 -1.13 4.60 -11.73
C ILE A 44 -1.64 3.59 -10.70
N GLY A 45 -2.00 2.39 -11.15
CA GLY A 45 -2.44 1.31 -10.27
C GLY A 45 -1.37 0.98 -9.23
N ALA A 46 -0.13 0.78 -9.67
CA ALA A 46 1.00 0.46 -8.80
C ALA A 46 1.29 1.57 -7.76
N THR A 47 1.29 2.84 -8.16
CA THR A 47 1.47 3.97 -7.23
C THR A 47 0.33 4.10 -6.22
N SER A 48 -0.89 3.76 -6.61
CA SER A 48 -2.06 3.85 -5.73
C SER A 48 -2.04 2.83 -4.57
N VAL A 49 -1.34 1.70 -4.74
CA VAL A 49 -1.27 0.62 -3.74
C VAL A 49 -0.76 1.13 -2.39
N ALA A 50 0.22 2.04 -2.39
CA ALA A 50 0.80 2.55 -1.15
C ALA A 50 -0.21 3.37 -0.33
N ALA A 51 -0.99 4.22 -0.99
CA ALA A 51 -2.05 5.00 -0.35
C ALA A 51 -3.17 4.09 0.19
N PHE A 52 -3.59 3.12 -0.61
CA PHE A 52 -4.59 2.13 -0.20
C PHE A 52 -4.13 1.31 1.01
N THR A 53 -2.89 0.84 1.00
CA THR A 53 -2.32 0.04 2.10
C THR A 53 -2.32 0.82 3.41
N ARG A 54 -1.99 2.12 3.38
CA ARG A 54 -2.03 2.97 4.57
C ARG A 54 -3.44 3.10 5.15
N VAL A 55 -4.45 3.28 4.31
CA VAL A 55 -5.86 3.37 4.74
C VAL A 55 -6.32 2.05 5.34
N MET A 56 -6.07 0.94 4.64
CA MET A 56 -6.42 -0.39 5.16
C MET A 56 -5.72 -0.70 6.47
N ARG A 57 -4.45 -0.32 6.64
CA ARG A 57 -3.72 -0.49 7.90
C ARG A 57 -4.39 0.29 9.04
N ALA A 58 -4.82 1.52 8.79
CA ALA A 58 -5.54 2.32 9.78
C ALA A 58 -6.87 1.64 10.19
N GLU A 59 -7.64 1.15 9.22
CA GLU A 59 -8.89 0.43 9.49
C GLU A 59 -8.65 -0.89 10.23
N VAL A 60 -7.64 -1.66 9.85
CA VAL A 60 -7.29 -2.92 10.54
C VAL A 60 -6.91 -2.64 12.00
N LEU A 61 -6.11 -1.60 12.27
CA LEU A 61 -5.77 -1.23 13.65
C LEU A 61 -7.02 -0.80 14.44
N ARG A 62 -7.95 -0.07 13.82
CA ARG A 62 -9.22 0.33 14.42
C ARG A 62 -10.11 -0.88 14.74
N VAL A 63 -10.27 -1.80 13.79
CA VAL A 63 -11.10 -3.00 13.93
C VAL A 63 -10.51 -3.98 14.94
N ARG A 64 -9.17 -4.10 15.03
CA ARG A 64 -8.51 -4.96 16.03
C ARG A 64 -8.83 -4.56 17.48
N ALA A 65 -9.10 -3.29 17.74
CA ALA A 65 -9.50 -2.80 19.06
C ALA A 65 -11.03 -2.85 19.27
N ALA A 66 -11.79 -3.49 18.36
CA ALA A 66 -13.23 -3.57 18.49
C ALA A 66 -13.65 -4.69 19.46
N PRO A 67 -14.68 -4.47 20.30
CA PRO A 67 -15.10 -5.44 21.32
C PRO A 67 -15.47 -6.82 20.76
N TYR A 68 -16.03 -6.87 19.55
CA TYR A 68 -16.39 -8.13 18.90
C TYR A 68 -15.17 -8.93 18.42
N VAL A 69 -14.04 -8.28 18.14
CA VAL A 69 -12.78 -8.96 17.82
C VAL A 69 -12.12 -9.47 19.09
N GLU A 70 -12.12 -8.68 20.16
CA GLU A 70 -11.61 -9.10 21.47
C GLU A 70 -12.40 -10.31 22.00
N ALA A 71 -13.74 -10.26 21.94
CA ALA A 71 -14.61 -11.35 22.37
C ALA A 71 -14.49 -12.62 21.51
N ALA A 72 -13.99 -12.52 20.27
CA ALA A 72 -13.77 -13.67 19.39
C ALA A 72 -12.40 -14.35 19.60
N ILE A 73 -11.47 -13.66 20.28
CA ILE A 73 -10.13 -14.19 20.58
C ILE A 73 -10.08 -14.85 21.98
N LEU A 74 -10.96 -14.42 22.91
CA LEU A 74 -11.17 -15.01 24.24
C LEU A 74 -11.97 -16.31 24.18
#